data_AF-A0A543A712-F1
#
_entry.id   AF-A0A543A712-F1
#
_cell.length_a   1.000
_cell.length_b   1.000
_cell.length_c   1.000
_cell.angle_alpha   90.00
_cell.angle_beta   90.00
_cell.angle_gamma   90.00
#
_symmetry.space_group_name_H-M   'P 1'
#
loop_
_entity.id
_entity.type
_entity.pdbx_description
1 polymer ?
#
loop_
_entity_poly.entity_id
_entity_poly.type
_entity_poly.pdbx_seq_one_letter_code
_entity_poly.pdbx_strand_id
1 'polypeptide(L)' 'MSEGIDRLAATLGVPATRIAPLEAYDDQQLGRFDDLLRDAMRAEDEAFEASLDEALKLVPKMLRGVVQKMLGGAR' A
#
# COMPACT_ATOMS: atom_id res chain seq x y z
N MET A 1 -10.65 -19.21 -13.22
CA MET A 1 -9.82 -18.11 -12.68
C MET A 1 -9.68 -18.40 -11.19
N SER A 2 -8.46 -18.52 -10.67
CA SER A 2 -8.23 -18.83 -9.25
C SER A 2 -8.61 -17.62 -8.40
N GLU A 3 -9.32 -17.84 -7.29
CA GLU A 3 -9.68 -16.80 -6.32
C GLU A 3 -8.44 -16.10 -5.73
N GLY A 4 -7.29 -16.81 -5.68
CA GLY A 4 -6.02 -16.25 -5.22
C GLY A 4 -5.46 -15.20 -6.18
N ILE A 5 -5.56 -15.42 -7.49
CA ILE A 5 -5.11 -14.46 -8.51
C ILE A 5 -5.97 -13.20 -8.50
N ASP A 6 -7.29 -13.35 -8.42
CA ASP A 6 -8.20 -12.20 -8.39
C ASP A 6 -7.98 -11.33 -7.15
N ARG A 7 -7.71 -11.95 -6.00
CA ARG A 7 -7.35 -11.24 -4.77
C ARG A 7 -6.04 -10.48 -4.89
N LEU A 8 -5.00 -11.15 -5.40
CA LEU A 8 -3.67 -10.55 -5.56
C LEU A 8 -3.69 -9.39 -6.57
N ALA A 9 -4.45 -9.54 -7.66
CA ALA A 9 -4.69 -8.48 -8.64
C ALA A 9 -5.36 -7.26 -8.01
N ALA A 10 -6.36 -7.50 -7.16
CA ALA A 10 -7.06 -6.43 -6.43
C ALA A 10 -6.13 -5.69 -5.46
N THR A 11 -5.28 -6.40 -4.71
CA THR A 11 -4.29 -5.79 -3.79
C THR A 11 -3.28 -4.92 -4.55
N LEU A 12 -2.82 -5.38 -5.71
CA LEU A 12 -1.89 -4.62 -6.56
C LEU A 12 -2.56 -3.51 -7.39
N GLY A 13 -3.89 -3.46 -7.45
CA GLY A 13 -4.62 -2.51 -8.29
C GLY A 13 -4.38 -2.70 -9.79
N VAL A 14 -4.08 -3.94 -10.24
CA VAL A 14 -3.81 -4.26 -11.64
C VAL A 14 -4.82 -5.27 -12.19
N PRO A 15 -5.05 -5.32 -13.51
CA PRO A 15 -5.85 -6.39 -14.11
C PRO A 15 -5.21 -7.76 -13.88
N ALA A 16 -6.02 -8.79 -13.59
CA ALA A 16 -5.55 -10.17 -13.39
C ALA A 16 -4.71 -10.69 -14.58
N THR A 17 -5.00 -10.23 -15.80
CA THR A 17 -4.22 -10.58 -17.01
C THR A 17 -2.76 -10.17 -16.94
N ARG A 18 -2.40 -9.13 -16.16
CA ARG A 18 -0.99 -8.73 -15.96
C ARG A 18 -0.23 -9.67 -15.03
N ILE A 19 -0.95 -10.41 -14.20
CA ILE A 19 -0.36 -11.37 -13.25
C ILE A 19 -0.73 -12.82 -13.58
N ALA A 20 -1.24 -13.07 -14.78
CA ALA A 20 -1.51 -14.41 -15.30
C ALA A 20 -0.33 -15.39 -15.17
N PRO A 21 0.95 -14.98 -15.28
CA PRO A 21 2.07 -15.90 -15.01
C PRO A 21 2.08 -16.49 -13.59
N LEU A 22 1.39 -15.89 -12.62
CA LEU A 22 1.28 -16.39 -11.26
C LEU A 22 0.23 -17.50 -11.12
N GLU A 23 -0.57 -17.80 -12.16
CA GLU A 23 -1.51 -18.93 -12.17
C GLU A 23 -0.82 -20.30 -12.00
N ALA A 24 0.51 -20.35 -12.19
CA ALA A 24 1.32 -21.55 -11.95
C ALA A 24 1.50 -21.89 -10.46
N TYR A 25 1.20 -20.96 -9.55
CA TYR A 25 1.29 -21.16 -8.10
C TYR A 25 -0.04 -21.64 -7.52
N ASP A 26 0.02 -22.40 -6.43
CA ASP A 26 -1.19 -22.82 -5.71
C ASP A 26 -1.78 -21.66 -4.88
N ASP A 27 -3.04 -21.82 -4.45
CA ASP A 27 -3.75 -20.78 -3.70
C ASP A 27 -3.09 -20.46 -2.34
N GLN A 28 -2.36 -21.40 -1.73
CA GLN A 28 -1.64 -21.15 -0.48
C GLN A 28 -0.44 -20.22 -0.72
N GLN A 29 0.31 -20.45 -1.80
CA GLN A 29 1.43 -19.61 -2.22
C GLN A 29 0.95 -18.21 -2.61
N LEU A 30 -0.14 -18.12 -3.37
CA LEU A 30 -0.76 -16.83 -3.75
C LEU A 30 -1.25 -16.06 -2.52
N GLY A 31 -1.83 -16.75 -1.53
CA GLY A 31 -2.20 -16.14 -0.26
C GLY A 31 -1.00 -15.53 0.49
N ARG A 32 0.14 -16.22 0.52
CA ARG A 32 1.36 -15.68 1.14
C ARG A 32 1.91 -14.46 0.41
N PHE A 33 1.77 -14.39 -0.91
CA PHE A 33 2.16 -13.19 -1.66
C PHE A 33 1.24 -12.01 -1.34
N ASP A 34 -0.06 -12.24 -1.20
CA ASP A 34 -1.01 -11.22 -0.77
C ASP A 34 -0.65 -10.67 0.62
N ASP A 35 -0.37 -11.56 1.57
CA ASP A 35 0.02 -11.18 2.94
C ASP A 35 1.31 -10.33 2.94
N LEU A 36 2.34 -10.78 2.20
CA LEU A 36 3.61 -10.04 2.10
C LEU A 36 3.43 -8.65 1.49
N LEU A 37 2.59 -8.53 0.46
CA LEU A 37 2.31 -7.23 -0.17
C LEU A 37 1.56 -6.31 0.79
N ARG A 38 0.54 -6.83 1.50
CA ARG A 38 -0.21 -6.04 2.48
C ARG A 38 0.68 -5.55 3.62
N ASP A 39 1.57 -6.40 4.11
CA ASP A 39 2.53 -6.02 5.15
C ASP A 39 3.53 -4.96 4.64
N ALA A 40 4.00 -5.08 3.40
CA ALA A 40 4.88 -4.08 2.79
C ALA A 40 4.17 -2.74 2.59
N MET A 41 2.93 -2.73 2.08
CA MET A 41 2.13 -1.51 1.92
C MET A 41 1.87 -0.83 3.25
N ARG A 42 1.51 -1.59 4.29
CA ARG A 42 1.34 -1.04 5.65
C ARG A 42 2.63 -0.43 6.19
N ALA A 43 3.76 -1.10 6.01
CA ALA A 43 5.05 -0.59 6.45
C ALA A 43 5.47 0.69 5.70
N GLU A 44 5.13 0.79 4.40
CA GLU A 44 5.32 2.00 3.61
C GLU A 44 4.45 3.15 4.15
N ASP A 45 3.17 2.91 4.39
CA ASP A 45 2.24 3.92 4.94
C ASP A 45 2.72 4.43 6.30
N GLU A 46 3.12 3.53 7.21
CA GLU A 46 3.66 3.89 8.53
C GLU A 46 4.96 4.71 8.42
N ALA A 47 5.86 4.33 7.50
CA ALA A 47 7.09 5.07 7.26
C ALA A 47 6.81 6.46 6.65
N PHE A 48 5.84 6.55 5.75
CA PHE A 48 5.40 7.80 5.16
C PHE A 48 4.81 8.74 6.22
N GLU A 49 3.90 8.25 7.06
CA GLU A 49 3.31 9.01 8.17
C GLU A 49 4.39 9.53 9.13
N ALA A 50 5.33 8.67 9.53
CA ALA A 50 6.44 9.07 10.38
C ALA A 50 7.31 10.16 9.74
N SER A 51 7.59 10.05 8.43
CA SER A 51 8.34 11.07 7.69
C SER A 51 7.60 12.39 7.58
N LEU A 52 6.27 12.34 7.42
CA LEU A 52 5.41 13.50 7.32
C LEU A 52 5.36 14.25 8.65
N ASP A 53 5.20 13.53 9.76
CA ASP A 53 5.24 14.09 11.10
C ASP A 53 6.57 14.80 11.39
N GLU A 54 7.70 14.22 10.97
CA GLU A 54 9.01 14.85 11.13
C GLU A 54 9.13 16.12 10.29
N ALA A 55 8.68 16.08 9.02
CA ALA A 55 8.68 17.24 8.14
C ALA A 55 7.79 18.37 8.68
N LEU A 56 6.63 18.05 9.28
CA LEU A 56 5.71 19.03 9.86
C LEU A 56 6.26 19.72 11.10
N LYS A 57 7.30 19.19 11.76
CA LYS A 57 7.97 19.91 12.86
C LYS A 57 8.60 21.22 12.39
N LEU A 58 9.07 21.28 11.14
CA LEU A 58 9.64 22.48 10.51
C LEU A 58 8.57 23.51 10.10
N VAL A 59 7.30 23.09 10.06
CA VAL A 59 6.17 23.95 9.68
C VAL A 59 5.60 24.64 10.94
N PRO A 60 5.35 25.96 10.90
CA PRO A 60 4.64 26.67 11.96
C PRO A 60 3.33 25.96 12.32
N LYS A 61 3.04 25.80 13.62
CA LYS A 61 1.90 25.00 14.12
C LYS A 61 0.57 25.32 13.44
N MET A 62 0.33 26.59 13.11
CA MET A 62 -0.91 27.06 12.46
C MET A 62 -1.09 26.55 11.02
N LEU A 63 0.01 26.23 10.32
CA LEU A 63 0.00 25.82 8.91
C LEU A 63 0.11 24.30 8.72
N ARG A 64 0.45 23.54 9.78
CA ARG A 64 0.68 22.09 9.69
C ARG A 64 -0.47 21.34 9.04
N GLY A 65 -1.70 21.64 9.44
CA GLY A 65 -2.89 20.98 8.90
C GLY A 65 -3.16 21.27 7.42
N VAL A 66 -2.69 22.40 6.90
CA VAL A 66 -2.79 22.74 5.47
C VAL A 66 -1.70 22.02 4.70
N VAL A 67 -0.46 22.04 5.19
CA VAL A 67 0.68 21.37 4.56
C VAL A 67 0.48 19.86 4.53
N GLN A 68 -0.03 19.27 5.62
CA GLN A 68 -0.36 17.84 5.69
C GLN A 68 -1.36 17.43 4.60
N LYS A 69 -2.42 18.23 4.38
CA LYS A 69 -3.39 17.98 3.31
C LYS A 69 -2.80 18.12 1.91
N MET A 70 -1.86 19.06 1.70
CA MET A 70 -1.19 19.21 0.40
C MET A 70 -0.25 18.04 0.09
N LEU A 71 0.37 17.45 1.11
CA LEU A 71 1.29 16.33 0.97
C LEU A 71 0.58 14.97 0.87
N GLY A 72 -0.76 14.95 0.81
CA GLY A 72 -1.53 13.72 0.72
C GLY A 72 -1.67 12.96 2.04
N GLY A 73 -1.33 13.59 3.17
CA GLY A 73 -1.60 13.02 4.49
C GLY A 73 -3.11 12.89 4.71
N ALA A 74 -3.57 11.67 4.96
CA ALA A 74 -4.93 11.42 5.40
C ALA A 74 -5.15 12.11 6.76
N ARG A 75 -6.32 12.73 6.92
CA ARG A 75 -6.84 13.13 8.24
C ARG A 75 -7.91 12.16 8.65
#